data_AF-A0A7W5CEW1-F1
#
_entry.id   AF-A0A7W5CEW1-F1
#
_cell.length_a   1.000
_cell.length_b   1.000
_cell.length_c   1.000
_cell.angle_alpha   90.00
_cell.angle_beta   90.00
_cell.angle_gamma   90.00
#
_symmetry.space_group_name_H-M   'P 1'
#
loop_
_entity.id
_entity.type
_entity.pdbx_description
1 polymer ?
#
loop_
_entity_poly.entity_id
_entity_poly.type
_entity_poly.pdbx_seq_one_letter_code
_entity_poly.pdbx_strand_id
1 'polypeptide(L)'
;MPGAVAPALTVFAVLGVVLAVIDARTHRLPDAVLVPGAGVVLVLLGGAAVAVGEPLRAIGVVGGAAGAFFACLGVHLARPASFGGGDVKLAGLCGAVLGWIGPDAVASGIALGFVAGGVAASAALLAGMRGASIAFGPYLLVGTWGRLLAGP
;
A
#
# COMPACT_ATOMS: atom_id res chain seq x y z
N MET A 1 -4.11 21.66 7.66
CA MET A 1 -4.54 20.25 7.51
C MET A 1 -3.71 19.46 6.48
N PRO A 2 -3.52 19.88 5.21
CA PRO A 2 -2.75 19.10 4.23
C PRO A 2 -1.21 19.22 4.36
N GLY A 3 -0.70 20.33 4.90
CA GLY A 3 0.75 20.59 4.97
C GLY A 3 1.54 19.64 5.87
N ALA A 4 0.93 19.12 6.94
CA ALA A 4 1.62 18.24 7.89
C ALA A 4 1.89 16.83 7.32
N VAL A 5 1.00 16.32 6.46
CA VAL A 5 1.13 15.01 5.81
C VAL A 5 1.77 15.08 4.43
N ALA A 6 1.85 16.26 3.82
CA ALA A 6 2.53 16.48 2.55
C ALA A 6 3.93 15.84 2.47
N PRO A 7 4.84 15.97 3.46
CA PRO A 7 6.15 15.31 3.38
C PRO A 7 6.04 13.78 3.36
N ALA A 8 5.14 13.20 4.16
CA ALA A 8 4.91 11.76 4.18
C ALA A 8 4.37 11.25 2.84
N LEU A 9 3.42 11.98 2.24
CA LEU A 9 2.84 11.64 0.94
C LEU A 9 3.85 11.78 -0.21
N THR A 10 4.74 12.79 -0.17
CA THR A 10 5.81 12.95 -1.15
C THR A 10 6.80 11.79 -1.08
N VAL A 11 7.24 11.41 0.13
CA VAL A 11 8.13 10.25 0.30
C VAL A 11 7.43 8.97 -0.14
N PHE A 12 6.15 8.79 0.22
CA PHE A 12 5.35 7.65 -0.21
C PHE A 12 5.17 7.59 -1.73
N ALA A 13 4.99 8.73 -2.41
CA ALA A 13 4.88 8.81 -3.86
C ALA A 13 6.19 8.38 -4.54
N VAL A 14 7.32 8.94 -4.10
CA VAL A 14 8.64 8.60 -4.66
C VAL A 14 8.97 7.12 -4.41
N LEU A 15 8.77 6.66 -3.18
CA LEU A 15 8.98 5.26 -2.81
C LEU A 15 8.06 4.33 -3.61
N GLY A 16 6.77 4.67 -3.72
CA GLY A 16 5.79 3.92 -4.49
C GLY A 16 6.17 3.79 -5.96
N VAL A 17 6.63 4.87 -6.60
CA VAL A 17 7.11 4.82 -7.99
C VAL A 17 8.34 3.92 -8.13
N VAL A 18 9.34 4.06 -7.24
CA VAL A 18 10.54 3.23 -7.26
C VAL A 18 10.17 1.75 -7.09
N LEU A 19 9.33 1.43 -6.11
CA LEU A 19 8.88 0.07 -5.84
C LEU A 19 8.03 -0.49 -6.98
N ALA A 20 7.13 0.30 -7.57
CA ALA A 20 6.33 -0.11 -8.72
C ALA A 20 7.20 -0.44 -9.94
N VAL A 21 8.24 0.37 -10.20
CA VAL A 21 9.18 0.11 -11.30
C VAL A 21 10.00 -1.15 -11.04
N ILE A 22 10.49 -1.35 -9.82
CA ILE A 22 11.25 -2.56 -9.46
C ILE A 22 10.35 -3.79 -9.54
N ASP A 23 9.12 -3.71 -9.02
CA ASP A 23 8.17 -4.82 -9.02
C ASP A 23 7.74 -5.19 -10.44
N ALA A 24 7.43 -4.21 -11.29
CA ALA A 24 7.09 -4.45 -12.70
C ALA A 24 8.24 -5.08 -13.51
N ARG A 25 9.50 -4.83 -13.13
CA ARG A 25 10.69 -5.39 -13.81
C ARG A 25 11.14 -6.73 -13.27
N THR A 26 11.00 -6.94 -11.97
CA THR A 26 11.65 -8.05 -11.26
C THR A 26 10.69 -8.96 -10.50
N HIS A 27 9.40 -8.61 -10.43
CA HIS A 27 8.39 -9.30 -9.63
C HIS A 27 8.83 -9.50 -8.17
N ARG A 28 9.58 -8.53 -7.64
CA ARG A 28 10.14 -8.54 -6.29
C ARG A 28 10.10 -7.14 -5.72
N LEU A 29 9.77 -7.05 -4.45
CA LEU A 29 9.86 -5.83 -3.66
C LEU A 29 11.03 -5.97 -2.68
N PRO A 30 12.17 -5.28 -2.91
CA PRO A 30 13.34 -5.44 -2.07
C PRO A 30 13.13 -4.80 -0.70
N ASP A 31 13.29 -5.61 0.35
CA ASP A 31 13.18 -5.17 1.75
C ASP A 31 14.13 -4.03 2.09
N ALA A 32 15.30 -4.00 1.45
CA ALA A 32 16.30 -2.95 1.60
C ALA A 32 15.81 -1.55 1.17
N VAL A 33 14.73 -1.47 0.37
CA VAL A 33 14.10 -0.22 -0.05
C VAL A 33 12.77 -0.03 0.70
N LEU A 34 11.95 -1.08 0.75
CA LEU A 34 10.61 -1.02 1.33
C LEU A 34 10.62 -0.75 2.83
N VAL A 35 11.45 -1.47 3.61
CA VAL A 35 11.48 -1.33 5.07
C VAL A 35 11.98 0.05 5.52
N PRO A 36 13.14 0.56 5.06
CA PRO A 36 13.57 1.89 5.47
C PRO A 36 12.64 2.98 4.95
N GLY A 37 12.13 2.85 3.72
CA GLY A 37 11.16 3.79 3.17
C GLY A 37 9.86 3.83 3.97
N ALA A 38 9.34 2.68 4.38
CA ALA A 38 8.19 2.59 5.26
C ALA A 38 8.45 3.23 6.62
N GLY A 39 9.65 3.03 7.19
CA GLY A 39 10.07 3.69 8.43
C GLY A 39 10.02 5.21 8.33
N VAL A 40 10.54 5.78 7.24
CA VAL A 40 10.49 7.24 7.01
C VAL A 40 9.05 7.74 6.91
N VAL A 41 8.19 7.06 6.14
CA VAL A 41 6.77 7.44 6.02
C VAL A 41 6.06 7.38 7.37
N LEU A 42 6.27 6.33 8.15
CA LEU A 42 5.66 6.18 9.48
C LEU A 42 6.12 7.26 10.47
N VAL A 43 7.42 7.59 10.48
CA VAL A 43 7.96 8.67 11.31
C VAL A 43 7.36 10.02 10.92
N LEU A 44 7.23 10.29 9.61
CA LEU A 44 6.61 11.52 9.13
C LEU A 44 5.11 11.60 9.46
N LEU A 45 4.37 10.50 9.34
CA LEU A 45 2.96 10.44 9.74
C LEU A 45 2.80 10.59 11.25
N GLY A 46 3.64 9.95 12.05
CA GLY A 46 3.65 10.12 13.51
C GLY A 46 3.97 11.55 13.92
N GLY A 47 4.99 12.15 13.31
CA GLY A 47 5.33 13.56 13.50
C GLY A 47 4.21 14.50 13.09
N ALA A 48 3.50 14.20 12.00
CA ALA A 48 2.32 14.94 11.59
C ALA A 48 1.18 14.85 12.61
N ALA A 49 0.94 13.68 13.22
CA ALA A 49 -0.08 13.51 14.25
C ALA A 49 0.21 14.39 15.47
N VAL A 50 1.48 14.44 15.90
CA VAL A 50 1.94 15.32 17.00
C VAL A 50 1.81 16.79 16.62
N ALA A 51 2.23 17.17 15.42
CA ALA A 51 2.18 18.56 14.96
C ALA A 51 0.74 19.11 14.83
N VAL A 52 -0.23 18.25 14.50
CA VAL A 52 -1.65 18.63 14.41
C VAL A 52 -2.36 18.53 15.77
N GLY A 53 -1.71 17.98 16.80
CA GLY A 53 -2.30 17.79 18.13
C GLY A 53 -3.34 16.67 18.20
N GLU A 54 -3.31 15.73 17.25
CA GLU A 54 -4.30 14.66 17.07
C GLU A 54 -3.64 13.28 17.22
N PRO A 55 -3.30 12.85 18.45
CA PRO A 55 -2.58 11.59 18.68
C PRO A 55 -3.39 10.35 18.27
N LEU A 56 -4.73 10.45 18.26
CA LEU A 56 -5.63 9.40 17.76
C LEU A 56 -5.35 9.04 16.29
N ARG A 57 -4.83 9.97 15.47
CA ARG A 57 -4.44 9.66 14.10
C ARG A 57 -3.26 8.71 14.02
N ALA A 58 -2.34 8.75 14.99
CA ALA A 58 -1.23 7.79 15.05
C ALA A 58 -1.76 6.37 15.31
N ILE A 59 -2.82 6.23 16.11
CA ILE A 59 -3.52 4.95 16.31
C ILE A 59 -4.15 4.46 15.00
N GLY A 60 -4.78 5.37 14.24
CA GLY A 60 -5.31 5.07 12.91
C GLY A 60 -4.23 4.60 11.93
N VAL A 61 -3.07 5.25 11.90
CA VAL A 61 -1.92 4.85 11.07
C VAL A 61 -1.41 3.46 11.46
N VAL A 62 -1.18 3.20 12.75
CA VAL A 62 -0.70 1.89 13.22
C VAL A 62 -1.74 0.80 12.98
N GLY A 63 -3.01 1.09 13.28
CA GLY A 63 -4.13 0.18 13.09
C GLY A 63 -4.39 -0.14 11.61
N GLY A 64 -4.30 0.87 10.74
CA GLY A 64 -4.40 0.70 9.30
C GLY A 64 -3.24 -0.12 8.74
N ALA A 65 -2.01 0.14 9.22
CA ALA A 65 -0.84 -0.62 8.82
C ALA A 65 -0.95 -2.10 9.22
N ALA A 66 -1.27 -2.35 10.49
CA ALA A 66 -1.44 -3.70 11.01
C ALA A 66 -2.61 -4.41 10.32
N GLY A 67 -3.76 -3.74 10.18
CA GLY A 67 -4.96 -4.31 9.56
C GLY A 67 -4.71 -4.74 8.11
N ALA A 68 -4.13 -3.86 7.29
CA ALA A 68 -3.81 -4.20 5.90
C ALA A 68 -2.72 -5.28 5.81
N PHE A 69 -1.68 -5.20 6.66
CA PHE A 69 -0.62 -6.20 6.72
C PHE A 69 -1.16 -7.59 7.07
N PHE A 70 -1.92 -7.73 8.16
CA PHE A 70 -2.45 -9.02 8.59
C PHE A 70 -3.51 -9.57 7.65
N ALA A 71 -4.36 -8.71 7.06
CA ALA A 71 -5.31 -9.13 6.04
C ALA A 71 -4.59 -9.71 4.82
N CYS A 72 -3.59 -9.00 4.30
CA CYS A 72 -2.81 -9.47 3.15
C CYS A 72 -1.89 -10.63 3.50
N LEU A 73 -1.42 -10.74 4.74
CA LEU A 73 -0.67 -11.90 5.24
C LEU A 73 -1.56 -13.14 5.23
N GLY A 74 -2.83 -13.03 5.63
CA GLY A 74 -3.79 -14.12 5.51
C GLY A 74 -3.96 -14.61 4.07
N VAL A 75 -4.02 -13.67 3.11
CA VAL A 75 -4.05 -14.00 1.67
C VAL A 75 -2.75 -14.68 1.23
N HIS A 76 -1.60 -14.16 1.65
CA HIS A 76 -0.30 -14.76 1.37
C HIS A 76 -0.17 -16.18 1.91
N LEU A 77 -0.60 -16.42 3.15
CA LEU A 77 -0.55 -17.75 3.76
C LEU A 77 -1.51 -18.73 3.07
N ALA A 78 -2.68 -18.25 2.62
CA ALA A 78 -3.62 -19.07 1.87
C ALA A 78 -3.13 -19.39 0.45
N ARG A 79 -2.45 -18.44 -0.22
CA ARG A 79 -1.94 -18.58 -1.60
C ARG A 79 -0.56 -17.93 -1.78
N PRO A 80 0.50 -18.55 -1.26
CA PRO A 80 1.84 -17.95 -1.27
C PRO A 80 2.44 -17.85 -2.68
N ALA A 81 1.99 -18.70 -3.61
CA ALA A 81 2.41 -18.67 -5.01
C ALA A 81 1.80 -17.49 -5.79
N SER A 82 0.72 -16.87 -5.29
CA SER A 82 -0.01 -15.83 -6.02
C SER A 82 0.19 -14.43 -5.44
N PHE A 83 0.56 -14.32 -4.17
CA PHE A 83 0.73 -13.04 -3.47
C PHE A 83 2.09 -13.03 -2.79
N GLY A 84 2.97 -12.07 -3.11
CA GLY A 84 4.34 -12.07 -2.59
C GLY A 84 4.43 -11.56 -1.15
N GLY A 85 5.43 -12.02 -0.39
CA GLY A 85 5.70 -11.49 0.95
C GLY A 85 6.05 -9.99 0.95
N GLY A 86 6.61 -9.49 -0.16
CA GLY A 86 6.84 -8.06 -0.38
C GLY A 86 5.53 -7.26 -0.52
N ASP A 87 4.53 -7.83 -1.21
CA ASP A 87 3.22 -7.20 -1.37
C ASP A 87 2.50 -7.05 -0.03
N VAL A 88 2.68 -8.01 0.88
CA VAL A 88 2.14 -7.94 2.25
C VAL A 88 2.70 -6.73 3.00
N LYS A 89 4.01 -6.51 2.91
CA LYS A 89 4.67 -5.36 3.55
C LYS A 89 4.25 -4.04 2.91
N LEU A 90 4.11 -4.02 1.58
CA LEU A 90 3.62 -2.85 0.86
C LEU A 90 2.17 -2.55 1.23
N ALA A 91 1.31 -3.56 1.37
CA ALA A 91 -0.06 -3.41 1.83
C ALA A 91 -0.10 -2.81 3.24
N GLY A 92 0.80 -3.23 4.13
CA GLY A 92 0.98 -2.60 5.45
C GLY A 92 1.34 -1.11 5.35
N LEU A 93 2.28 -0.75 4.47
CA LEU A 93 2.61 0.66 4.24
C LEU A 93 1.43 1.45 3.65
N CYS A 94 0.72 0.90 2.68
CA CYS A 94 -0.49 1.50 2.11
C CYS A 94 -1.58 1.71 3.17
N GLY A 95 -1.79 0.70 4.02
CA GLY A 95 -2.69 0.75 5.16
C GLY A 95 -2.29 1.81 6.18
N ALA A 96 -0.98 2.06 6.39
CA ALA A 96 -0.51 3.14 7.25
C ALA A 96 -0.95 4.52 6.72
N VAL A 97 -0.76 4.75 5.43
CA VAL A 97 -1.14 6.02 4.78
C VAL A 97 -2.65 6.21 4.79
N LEU A 98 -3.42 5.18 4.45
CA LEU A 98 -4.89 5.23 4.46
C LEU A 98 -5.46 5.32 5.88
N GLY A 99 -4.78 4.71 6.85
CA GLY A 99 -5.15 4.73 8.27
C GLY A 99 -5.11 6.13 8.87
N TRP A 100 -4.36 7.07 8.27
CA TRP A 100 -4.44 8.49 8.60
C TRP A 100 -5.84 9.07 8.36
N ILE A 101 -6.55 8.60 7.33
CA ILE A 101 -7.92 9.02 7.01
C ILE A 101 -8.92 8.26 7.88
N GLY A 102 -8.77 6.93 7.95
CA GLY A 102 -9.62 6.08 8.77
C GLY A 102 -9.71 4.64 8.26
N PRO A 103 -10.38 3.76 9.01
CA PRO A 103 -10.49 2.34 8.69
C PRO A 103 -11.24 2.08 7.37
N ASP A 104 -12.26 2.88 7.05
CA ASP A 104 -13.00 2.75 5.80
C ASP A 104 -12.12 3.04 4.58
N ALA A 105 -11.21 4.01 4.70
CA ALA A 105 -10.22 4.31 3.67
C ALA A 105 -9.23 3.16 3.48
N VAL A 106 -8.81 2.51 4.56
CA VAL A 106 -7.96 1.31 4.49
C VAL A 106 -8.67 0.18 3.75
N ALA A 107 -9.90 -0.15 4.18
CA ALA A 107 -10.67 -1.23 3.56
C ALA A 107 -10.94 -0.97 2.08
N SER A 108 -11.45 0.21 1.73
CA SER A 108 -11.76 0.57 0.35
C SER A 108 -10.52 0.72 -0.53
N GLY A 109 -9.42 1.31 -0.04
CA GLY A 109 -8.18 1.46 -0.81
C GLY A 109 -7.50 0.12 -1.11
N ILE A 110 -7.44 -0.77 -0.12
CA ILE A 110 -6.93 -2.14 -0.33
C ILE A 110 -7.86 -2.91 -1.27
N ALA A 111 -9.18 -2.85 -1.08
CA ALA A 111 -10.14 -3.48 -1.98
C ALA A 111 -10.00 -2.98 -3.43
N LEU A 112 -9.84 -1.67 -3.65
CA LEU A 112 -9.57 -1.10 -4.97
C LEU A 112 -8.28 -1.66 -5.58
N GLY A 113 -7.24 -1.86 -4.77
CA GLY A 113 -6.00 -2.50 -5.23
C GLY A 113 -6.21 -3.94 -5.68
N PHE A 114 -6.98 -4.73 -4.93
CA PHE A 114 -7.38 -6.09 -5.31
C PHE A 114 -8.25 -6.12 -6.56
N VAL A 115 -9.21 -5.21 -6.70
CA VAL A 115 -10.04 -5.10 -7.90
C VAL A 115 -9.17 -4.75 -9.11
N ALA A 116 -8.28 -3.77 -8.98
CA ALA A 116 -7.38 -3.37 -10.06
C ALA A 116 -6.45 -4.52 -10.50
N GLY A 117 -5.83 -5.22 -9.54
CA GLY A 117 -5.01 -6.39 -9.82
C GLY A 117 -5.80 -7.56 -10.42
N GLY A 118 -7.03 -7.77 -9.95
CA GLY A 118 -7.96 -8.77 -10.49
C GLY A 118 -8.36 -8.48 -11.94
N VAL A 119 -8.71 -7.23 -12.25
CA VAL A 119 -9.03 -6.79 -13.62
C VAL A 119 -7.84 -6.99 -14.54
N ALA A 120 -6.63 -6.62 -14.09
CA ALA A 120 -5.42 -6.86 -14.87
C ALA A 120 -5.14 -8.36 -15.09
N ALA A 121 -5.36 -9.19 -14.08
CA ALA A 121 -5.24 -10.64 -14.20
C ALA A 121 -6.27 -11.22 -15.17
N SER A 122 -7.53 -10.78 -15.11
CA SER A 122 -8.56 -11.19 -16.06
C SER A 122 -8.21 -10.75 -17.49
N ALA A 123 -7.74 -9.52 -17.68
CA ALA A 123 -7.32 -9.03 -18.99
C ALA A 123 -6.14 -9.83 -19.57
N ALA A 124 -5.13 -10.17 -18.75
CA ALA A 124 -4.01 -11.01 -19.17
C ALA A 124 -4.46 -12.42 -19.57
N LEU A 125 -5.40 -13.01 -18.82
CA LEU A 125 -5.98 -14.32 -19.16
C LEU A 125 -6.77 -14.28 -20.48
N LEU A 126 -7.57 -13.23 -20.70
CA LEU A 126 -8.31 -13.02 -21.94
C LEU A 126 -7.38 -12.78 -23.14
N ALA A 127 -6.22 -12.15 -22.91
CA ALA A 127 -5.16 -11.97 -23.90
C ALA A 127 -4.34 -13.25 -24.16
N GLY A 128 -4.67 -14.38 -23.53
CA GLY A 128 -3.99 -15.66 -23.73
C GLY A 128 -2.69 -15.83 -22.96
N MET A 129 -2.33 -14.90 -22.07
CA MET A 129 -1.10 -14.94 -21.26
C MET A 129 -1.24 -15.90 -20.06
N ARG A 130 -1.42 -17.18 -20.34
CA ARG A 130 -1.56 -18.23 -19.31
C ARG A 130 -0.24 -18.37 -18.52
N GLY A 131 -0.32 -18.20 -17.20
CA GLY A 131 0.82 -18.34 -16.29
C GLY A 131 1.69 -17.08 -16.13
N ALA A 132 1.27 -15.93 -16.67
CA ALA A 132 1.97 -14.67 -16.40
C ALA A 132 1.90 -14.32 -14.91
N SER A 133 3.06 -14.16 -14.27
CA SER A 133 3.14 -13.59 -12.92
C SER A 133 2.82 -12.10 -13.01
N ILE A 134 1.82 -11.65 -12.29
CA ILE A 134 1.45 -10.22 -12.25
C ILE A 134 2.07 -9.61 -11.00
N ALA A 135 2.83 -8.54 -11.22
CA ALA A 135 3.33 -7.66 -10.17
C ALA A 135 2.13 -6.99 -9.47
N PHE A 136 1.86 -7.35 -8.21
CA PHE A 136 0.67 -6.89 -7.48
C PHE A 136 0.89 -5.51 -6.83
N GLY A 137 2.14 -5.16 -6.52
CA GLY A 137 2.49 -3.92 -5.86
C GLY A 137 2.00 -2.64 -6.55
N PRO A 138 2.15 -2.50 -7.89
CA PRO A 138 1.60 -1.36 -8.63
C PRO A 138 0.08 -1.20 -8.44
N TYR A 139 -0.68 -2.28 -8.41
CA TYR A 139 -2.14 -2.22 -8.26
C TYR A 139 -2.55 -1.81 -6.84
N LEU A 140 -1.83 -2.27 -5.81
CA LEU A 140 -2.02 -1.77 -4.44
C LEU A 140 -1.78 -0.27 -4.34
N LEU A 141 -0.72 0.24 -4.97
CA LEU A 141 -0.42 1.66 -4.99
C LEU A 141 -1.52 2.45 -5.73
N VAL A 142 -2.01 1.95 -6.86
CA VAL A 142 -3.13 2.57 -7.61
C VAL A 142 -4.39 2.63 -6.75
N GLY A 143 -4.75 1.55 -6.04
CA GLY A 143 -5.91 1.54 -5.13
C GLY A 143 -5.76 2.54 -3.99
N THR A 144 -4.56 2.63 -3.42
CA THR A 144 -4.21 3.57 -2.34
C THR A 144 -4.33 5.01 -2.80
N TRP A 145 -3.70 5.37 -3.90
CA TRP A 145 -3.77 6.72 -4.47
C TRP A 145 -5.18 7.06 -4.95
N GLY A 146 -5.88 6.13 -5.59
CA GLY A 146 -7.28 6.31 -5.99
C GLY A 146 -8.17 6.64 -4.80
N ARG A 147 -8.02 5.93 -3.68
CA ARG A 147 -8.79 6.22 -2.47
C ARG A 147 -8.38 7.52 -1.79
N LEU A 148 -7.09 7.88 -1.79
CA LEU A 148 -6.60 9.16 -1.27
C LEU A 148 -7.16 10.35 -2.04
N LEU A 149 -7.22 10.24 -3.38
CA LEU A 149 -7.69 11.30 -4.26
C LEU A 149 -9.21 11.46 -4.26
N ALA A 150 -9.96 10.41 -3.91
CA ALA A 150 -11.42 10.46 -3.79
C ALA A 150 -11.91 11.36 -2.64
N GLY A 151 -11.03 11.85 -1.77
CA GLY A 151 -11.37 12.67 -0.61
C GLY A 151 -11.83 11.83 0.60
N PRO A 152 -12.08 12.46 1.77
CA PRO A 152 -12.57 11.76 2.95
C PRO A 152 -13.89 11.03 2.71
#